data_AF-A0A2E2EFH1-F1
#
_entry.id   AF-A0A2E2EFH1-F1
#
_cell.length_a   1.000
_cell.length_b   1.000
_cell.length_c   1.000
_cell.angle_alpha   90.00
_cell.angle_beta   90.00
_cell.angle_gamma   90.00
#
_symmetry.space_group_name_H-M   'P 1'
#
loop_
_entity.id
_entity.type
_entity.pdbx_description
1 polymer ?
#
loop_
_entity_poly.entity_id
_entity_poly.type
_entity_poly.pdbx_seq_one_letter_code
_entity_poly.pdbx_strand_id
1 'polypeptide(L)'
;MEIKILYIGNDDSYWSKIQKRLLKDYESLEFLFEKMPIEDDFSVKETFISVYHKKVQIVYVDFSEEFKCCLQLTKLLNRNNETRLLALVGLFSSTQDQSYFEQAINATIRILHIKSNEMQDVTYDPISLLDVNLAEMPAYFSGKPIKDFEIMQPLRVGYIEDNFFHVETNSYLKEGSIVHISQHPLMHIMPSKKVYVSKFYDQGMYYNRRFAYDLEFIYIDDDFFTVMNERWRLYKELKQNPDKLEALSEIEKREILADIRERKKNYTPIKESIDEWLETRIGATYPKKLKIMIIDNTLTLFEKLKNQGDKFPYSLNFQTKLLFDNSQIKRSMPHLILFHVSEVNTFDTLKGIIASINKIENYDPFIIVTNSPETSDKVKEKLGYKYLMSFSKEIETDNIQSLAQKLDDKLHISDAGKKVFLRSNDPAATMYLYRKVKVVSFTESVMYIVSDIEIPLWTVFVVKQPVSFLLTVVPHKEGSEQANIENCYRCLINGTGEIQKAKIRQLLNSTLLEEKSKESE
;
A
#
# COMPACT_ATOMS: atom_id res chain seq x y z
N MET A 1 -17.38 10.18 -24.46
CA MET A 1 -17.20 10.30 -23.00
C MET A 1 -16.23 11.45 -22.79
N GLU A 2 -16.62 12.48 -22.05
CA GLU A 2 -15.72 13.58 -21.69
C GLU A 2 -14.82 13.14 -20.52
N ILE A 3 -13.51 13.27 -20.69
CA ILE A 3 -12.49 12.97 -19.68
C ILE A 3 -11.90 14.29 -19.18
N LYS A 4 -12.14 14.61 -17.91
CA LYS A 4 -11.58 15.78 -17.24
C LYS A 4 -10.24 15.42 -16.60
N ILE A 5 -9.23 16.21 -16.96
CA ILE A 5 -7.85 15.99 -16.57
C ILE A 5 -7.34 17.23 -15.86
N LEU A 6 -6.84 17.03 -14.64
CA LEU A 6 -6.23 18.09 -13.85
C LEU A 6 -4.73 17.87 -13.75
N TYR A 7 -3.97 18.92 -14.06
CA TYR A 7 -2.55 19.01 -13.76
C TYR A 7 -2.31 19.89 -12.54
N ILE A 8 -1.61 19.36 -11.54
CA ILE A 8 -1.21 20.06 -10.32
C ILE A 8 0.31 20.24 -10.39
N GLY A 9 0.76 21.44 -10.73
CA GLY A 9 2.17 21.73 -10.97
C GLY A 9 2.39 22.97 -11.84
N ASN A 10 3.66 23.35 -12.00
CA ASN A 10 4.06 24.61 -12.63
C ASN A 10 4.75 24.44 -13.99
N ASP A 11 5.14 23.22 -14.38
CA ASP A 11 5.79 22.94 -15.67
C ASP A 11 4.81 22.95 -16.87
N ASP A 12 4.52 24.15 -17.40
CA ASP A 12 3.60 24.35 -18.53
C ASP A 12 4.08 23.69 -19.82
N SER A 13 5.39 23.62 -20.03
CA SER A 13 5.98 23.01 -21.22
C SER A 13 5.69 21.51 -21.24
N TYR A 14 5.94 20.83 -20.11
CA TYR A 14 5.65 19.41 -19.99
C TYR A 14 4.15 19.13 -20.05
N TRP A 15 3.33 19.93 -19.37
CA TRP A 15 1.88 19.79 -19.42
C TRP A 15 1.33 19.91 -20.85
N SER A 16 1.80 20.90 -21.60
CA SER A 16 1.43 21.08 -23.01
C SER A 16 1.80 19.87 -23.89
N LYS A 17 2.91 19.17 -23.59
CA LYS A 17 3.29 17.95 -24.30
C LYS A 17 2.33 16.80 -24.01
N ILE A 18 1.91 16.63 -22.76
CA ILE A 18 0.91 15.62 -22.36
C ILE A 18 -0.41 15.87 -23.10
N GLN A 19 -0.92 17.11 -23.07
CA GLN A 19 -2.17 17.47 -23.74
C GLN A 19 -2.13 17.16 -25.24
N LYS A 20 -1.08 17.61 -25.93
CA LYS A 20 -0.89 17.35 -27.37
C LYS A 20 -0.84 15.85 -27.67
N ARG A 21 -0.20 15.07 -26.80
CA ARG A 21 -0.11 13.62 -27.00
C ARG A 21 -1.46 12.92 -26.78
N LEU A 22 -2.21 13.28 -25.74
CA LEU A 22 -3.55 12.73 -25.50
C LEU A 22 -4.50 13.01 -26.67
N LEU A 23 -4.53 14.27 -27.14
CA LEU A 23 -5.38 14.65 -28.28
C LEU A 23 -5.01 13.91 -29.57
N LYS A 24 -3.72 13.58 -29.74
CA LYS A 24 -3.23 12.84 -30.91
C LYS A 24 -3.53 11.34 -30.82
N ASP A 25 -3.28 10.73 -29.67
CA ASP A 25 -3.39 9.27 -29.50
C ASP A 25 -4.84 8.82 -29.27
N TYR A 26 -5.74 9.74 -28.90
CA TYR A 26 -7.13 9.43 -28.55
C TYR A 26 -8.10 10.42 -29.20
N GLU A 27 -8.05 10.55 -30.53
CA GLU A 27 -8.89 11.49 -31.30
C GLU A 27 -10.39 11.26 -31.12
N SER A 28 -10.79 10.04 -30.72
CA SER A 28 -12.19 9.67 -30.47
C SER A 28 -12.70 10.09 -29.08
N LEU A 29 -11.82 10.51 -28.19
CA LEU A 29 -12.15 10.93 -26.81
C LEU A 29 -12.18 12.46 -26.71
N GLU A 30 -13.08 12.95 -25.87
CA GLU A 30 -13.19 14.38 -25.58
C GLU A 30 -12.45 14.67 -24.27
N PHE A 31 -11.58 15.67 -24.27
CA PHE A 31 -10.75 16.02 -23.11
C PHE A 31 -11.02 17.45 -22.63
N LEU A 32 -11.25 17.59 -21.33
CA LEU A 32 -11.25 18.88 -20.65
C LEU A 32 -9.99 18.99 -19.79
N PHE A 33 -9.12 19.93 -20.15
CA PHE A 33 -7.84 20.13 -19.46
C PHE A 33 -7.90 21.31 -18.48
N GLU A 34 -7.50 21.06 -17.25
CA GLU A 34 -7.38 22.07 -16.21
C GLU A 34 -5.98 22.06 -15.58
N LYS A 35 -5.54 23.21 -15.09
CA LYS A 35 -4.27 23.38 -14.35
C LYS A 35 -4.55 24.00 -12.99
N MET A 36 -3.81 23.55 -11.98
CA MET A 36 -3.70 24.15 -10.66
C MET A 36 -2.21 24.34 -10.34
N PRO A 37 -1.70 25.58 -10.28
CA PRO A 37 -0.32 25.84 -9.93
C PRO A 37 -0.04 25.46 -8.47
N ILE A 38 1.23 25.22 -8.16
CA ILE A 38 1.72 25.05 -6.78
C ILE A 38 2.36 26.38 -6.39
N GLU A 39 1.69 27.13 -5.51
CA GLU A 39 2.13 28.45 -5.04
C GLU A 39 2.58 28.37 -3.57
N ASP A 40 3.15 29.44 -3.03
CA ASP A 40 3.67 29.48 -1.65
C ASP A 40 2.60 29.17 -0.58
N ASP A 41 1.33 29.45 -0.88
CA ASP A 41 0.18 29.20 -0.01
C ASP A 41 -0.57 27.89 -0.34
N PHE A 42 0.05 26.98 -1.11
CA PHE A 42 -0.56 25.73 -1.56
C PHE A 42 -1.17 24.93 -0.40
N SER A 43 -2.49 24.87 -0.37
CA SER A 43 -3.28 24.16 0.64
C SER A 43 -3.63 22.76 0.14
N VAL A 44 -3.00 21.73 0.72
CA VAL A 44 -3.30 20.31 0.45
C VAL A 44 -4.80 20.01 0.64
N LYS A 45 -5.40 20.62 1.67
CA LYS A 45 -6.81 20.41 2.04
C LYS A 45 -7.75 20.99 1.00
N GLU A 46 -7.56 22.26 0.63
CA GLU A 46 -8.39 22.92 -0.39
C GLU A 46 -8.20 22.27 -1.75
N THR A 47 -6.98 21.85 -2.08
CA THR A 47 -6.70 21.11 -3.31
C THR A 47 -7.46 19.78 -3.35
N PHE A 48 -7.48 19.01 -2.26
CA PHE A 48 -8.27 17.77 -2.18
C PHE A 48 -9.77 18.03 -2.38
N ILE A 49 -10.31 19.07 -1.72
CA ILE A 49 -11.73 19.47 -1.85
C ILE A 49 -12.05 19.84 -3.30
N SER A 50 -11.19 20.63 -3.93
CA SER A 50 -11.32 21.05 -5.33
C SER A 50 -11.30 19.85 -6.29
N VAL A 51 -10.34 18.93 -6.13
CA VAL A 51 -10.26 17.69 -6.91
C VAL A 51 -11.55 16.87 -6.79
N TYR A 52 -12.08 16.72 -5.57
CA TYR A 52 -13.32 15.97 -5.35
C TYR A 52 -14.52 16.62 -6.04
N HIS A 53 -14.71 17.94 -5.90
CA HIS A 53 -15.86 18.63 -6.50
C HIS A 53 -15.80 18.74 -8.02
N LYS A 54 -14.60 18.88 -8.60
CA LYS A 54 -14.41 18.93 -10.06
C LYS A 54 -14.77 17.60 -10.75
N LYS A 55 -14.85 16.49 -9.99
CA LYS A 55 -15.11 15.14 -10.53
C LYS A 55 -14.19 14.80 -11.69
N VAL A 56 -12.91 15.15 -11.53
CA VAL A 56 -11.85 14.80 -12.48
C VAL A 56 -11.75 13.29 -12.61
N GLN A 57 -11.19 12.79 -13.71
CA GLN A 57 -10.92 11.36 -13.90
C GLN A 57 -9.42 11.08 -13.84
N ILE A 58 -8.60 11.96 -14.41
CA ILE A 58 -7.13 11.85 -14.39
C ILE A 58 -6.55 13.03 -13.61
N VAL A 59 -5.60 12.75 -12.73
CA VAL A 59 -4.86 13.78 -12.00
C VAL A 59 -3.37 13.52 -12.15
N TYR A 60 -2.67 14.49 -12.75
CA TYR A 60 -1.22 14.54 -12.78
C TYR A 60 -0.75 15.44 -11.63
N VAL A 61 0.09 14.90 -10.74
CA VAL A 61 0.71 15.65 -9.65
C VAL A 61 2.20 15.74 -9.89
N ASP A 62 2.70 16.96 -10.06
CA ASP A 62 4.12 17.23 -10.23
C ASP A 62 4.81 17.31 -8.87
N PHE A 63 5.74 16.39 -8.63
CA PHE A 63 6.52 16.32 -7.39
C PHE A 63 7.78 17.19 -7.44
N SER A 64 8.04 17.92 -8.53
CA SER A 64 9.31 18.62 -8.76
C SER A 64 9.58 19.77 -7.77
N GLU A 65 8.55 20.39 -7.20
CA GLU A 65 8.70 21.58 -6.34
C GLU A 65 8.40 21.26 -4.87
N GLU A 66 7.12 21.05 -4.51
CA GLU A 66 6.69 20.82 -3.13
C GLU A 66 6.43 19.35 -2.81
N PHE A 67 7.50 18.54 -2.77
CA PHE A 67 7.41 17.08 -2.60
C PHE A 67 6.53 16.66 -1.41
N LYS A 68 6.69 17.30 -0.24
CA LYS A 68 5.95 16.94 0.98
C LYS A 68 4.45 17.18 0.83
N CYS A 69 4.06 18.32 0.28
CA CYS A 69 2.65 18.68 0.07
C CYS A 69 2.01 17.78 -0.98
N CYS A 70 2.70 17.53 -2.11
CA CYS A 70 2.26 16.59 -3.14
C CYS A 70 2.09 15.17 -2.59
N LEU A 71 3.01 14.70 -1.74
CA LEU A 71 2.92 13.40 -1.09
C LEU A 71 1.74 13.31 -0.12
N GLN A 72 1.44 14.38 0.61
CA GLN A 72 0.28 14.43 1.50
C GLN A 72 -1.04 14.43 0.71
N LEU A 73 -1.14 15.23 -0.34
CA LEU A 73 -2.31 15.27 -1.22
C LEU A 73 -2.60 13.90 -1.83
N THR A 74 -1.59 13.27 -2.43
CA THR A 74 -1.73 11.94 -3.05
C THR A 74 -2.11 10.86 -2.05
N LYS A 75 -1.66 10.94 -0.78
CA LYS A 75 -2.12 10.05 0.29
C LYS A 75 -3.61 10.23 0.58
N LEU A 76 -4.13 11.46 0.59
CA LEU A 76 -5.56 11.72 0.78
C LEU A 76 -6.39 11.15 -0.37
N LEU A 77 -5.98 11.44 -1.61
CA LEU A 77 -6.64 10.95 -2.83
C LEU A 77 -6.69 9.42 -2.88
N ASN A 78 -5.59 8.74 -2.55
CA ASN A 78 -5.54 7.28 -2.59
C ASN A 78 -6.32 6.59 -1.45
N ARG A 79 -6.62 7.29 -0.35
CA ARG A 79 -7.29 6.74 0.84
C ARG A 79 -8.81 6.88 0.80
N ASN A 80 -9.32 7.96 0.21
CA ASN A 80 -10.75 8.21 0.11
C ASN A 80 -11.38 7.31 -0.98
N ASN A 81 -12.54 6.72 -0.70
CA ASN A 81 -13.14 5.72 -1.58
C ASN A 81 -13.58 6.23 -2.96
N GLU A 82 -13.87 7.52 -3.10
CA GLU A 82 -14.28 8.09 -4.38
C GLU A 82 -13.06 8.55 -5.17
N THR A 83 -12.13 9.27 -4.54
CA THR A 83 -10.95 9.78 -5.23
C THR A 83 -9.88 8.71 -5.49
N ARG A 84 -9.92 7.55 -4.81
CA ARG A 84 -9.03 6.41 -5.14
C ARG A 84 -9.36 5.71 -6.47
N LEU A 85 -10.50 6.06 -7.08
CA LEU A 85 -10.92 5.59 -8.40
C LEU A 85 -10.32 6.44 -9.53
N LEU A 86 -9.76 7.61 -9.19
CA LEU A 86 -9.06 8.46 -10.14
C LEU A 86 -7.80 7.76 -10.68
N ALA A 87 -7.47 8.03 -11.93
CA ALA A 87 -6.15 7.72 -12.46
C ALA A 87 -5.16 8.79 -11.99
N LEU A 88 -4.52 8.51 -10.84
CA LEU A 88 -3.52 9.39 -10.24
C LEU A 88 -2.12 9.06 -10.76
N VAL A 89 -1.46 10.07 -11.32
CA VAL A 89 -0.11 9.98 -11.89
C VAL A 89 0.84 10.92 -11.13
N GLY A 90 1.91 10.36 -10.57
CA GLY A 90 3.00 11.17 -10.00
C GLY A 90 4.09 11.44 -11.03
N LEU A 91 4.44 12.72 -11.24
CA LEU A 91 5.49 13.15 -12.16
C LEU A 91 6.73 13.57 -11.38
N PHE A 92 7.89 13.03 -11.76
CA PHE A 92 9.17 13.26 -11.08
C PHE A 92 10.18 13.83 -12.06
N SER A 93 11.01 14.77 -11.61
CA SER A 93 12.20 15.17 -12.38
C SER A 93 13.27 14.07 -12.30
N SER A 94 14.05 13.93 -13.37
CA SER A 94 15.19 13.00 -13.44
C SER A 94 16.30 13.30 -12.43
N THR A 95 16.31 14.51 -11.85
CA THR A 95 17.28 14.96 -10.86
C THR A 95 16.85 14.75 -9.41
N GLN A 96 15.64 14.24 -9.16
CA GLN A 96 15.15 14.03 -7.80
C GLN A 96 15.81 12.83 -7.12
N ASP A 97 15.86 12.89 -5.78
CA ASP A 97 16.35 11.79 -4.96
C ASP A 97 15.48 10.53 -5.15
N GLN A 98 16.14 9.39 -5.36
CA GLN A 98 15.52 8.07 -5.41
C GLN A 98 14.61 7.80 -4.19
N SER A 99 14.96 8.35 -3.01
CA SER A 99 14.18 8.20 -1.78
C SER A 99 12.76 8.78 -1.89
N TYR A 100 12.55 9.77 -2.75
CA TYR A 100 11.23 10.36 -3.01
C TYR A 100 10.33 9.40 -3.78
N PHE A 101 10.92 8.65 -4.70
CA PHE A 101 10.24 7.61 -5.46
C PHE A 101 9.78 6.46 -4.54
N GLU A 102 10.62 6.04 -3.60
CA GLU A 102 10.27 5.02 -2.60
C GLU A 102 9.14 5.50 -1.66
N GLN A 103 9.19 6.76 -1.24
CA GLN A 103 8.13 7.36 -0.43
C GLN A 103 6.79 7.45 -1.20
N ALA A 104 6.82 7.71 -2.51
CA ALA A 104 5.65 7.69 -3.38
C ALA A 104 5.02 6.29 -3.51
N ILE A 105 5.85 5.25 -3.66
CA ILE A 105 5.40 3.84 -3.64
C ILE A 105 4.76 3.49 -2.29
N ASN A 106 5.35 3.97 -1.19
CA ASN A 106 4.80 3.80 0.15
C ASN A 106 3.46 4.53 0.35
N ALA A 107 3.26 5.65 -0.36
CA ALA A 107 1.99 6.36 -0.43
C ALA A 107 0.96 5.70 -1.35
N THR A 108 1.24 4.50 -1.86
CA THR A 108 0.33 3.69 -2.71
C THR A 108 -0.04 4.36 -4.03
N ILE A 109 0.80 5.25 -4.53
CA ILE A 109 0.64 5.83 -5.86
C ILE A 109 0.90 4.72 -6.88
N ARG A 110 -0.05 4.52 -7.79
CA ARG A 110 -0.07 3.38 -8.72
C ARG A 110 0.75 3.63 -9.97
N ILE A 111 0.83 4.87 -10.44
CA ILE A 111 1.54 5.24 -11.66
C ILE A 111 2.48 6.38 -11.34
N LEU A 112 3.77 6.18 -11.63
CA LEU A 112 4.83 7.16 -11.45
C LEU A 112 5.58 7.30 -12.78
N HIS A 113 5.91 8.52 -13.19
CA HIS A 113 6.74 8.75 -14.38
C HIS A 113 7.88 9.70 -14.07
N ILE A 114 9.02 9.44 -14.69
CA ILE A 114 10.12 10.39 -14.76
C ILE A 114 9.89 11.24 -16.02
N LYS A 115 9.80 12.55 -15.84
CA LYS A 115 9.62 13.50 -16.94
C LYS A 115 10.72 13.31 -17.98
N SER A 116 10.31 13.17 -19.23
CA SER A 116 11.17 12.87 -20.38
C SER A 116 10.51 13.34 -21.68
N ASN A 117 11.10 13.09 -22.86
CA ASN A 117 10.38 13.30 -24.13
C ASN A 117 9.58 12.06 -24.59
N GLU A 118 9.67 10.95 -23.87
CA GLU A 118 8.91 9.71 -24.09
C GLU A 118 7.47 9.87 -23.57
N MET A 119 6.58 10.46 -24.39
CA MET A 119 5.21 10.82 -23.98
C MET A 119 4.19 9.68 -24.01
N GLN A 120 4.54 8.51 -24.56
CA GLN A 120 3.56 7.44 -24.77
C GLN A 120 2.99 6.94 -23.44
N ASP A 121 3.84 6.52 -22.50
CA ASP A 121 3.35 5.85 -21.29
C ASP A 121 2.65 6.81 -20.33
N VAL A 122 3.17 8.05 -20.22
CA VAL A 122 2.56 9.08 -19.35
C VAL A 122 1.13 9.45 -19.79
N THR A 123 0.74 9.11 -21.01
CA THR A 123 -0.64 9.29 -21.51
C THR A 123 -1.41 7.96 -21.59
N TYR A 124 -0.75 6.86 -21.96
CA TYR A 124 -1.34 5.52 -22.03
C TYR A 124 -1.74 4.96 -20.67
N ASP A 125 -0.84 5.02 -19.69
CA ASP A 125 -1.03 4.43 -18.36
C ASP A 125 -2.27 4.96 -17.63
N PRO A 126 -2.52 6.28 -17.53
CA PRO A 126 -3.71 6.78 -16.86
C PRO A 126 -5.01 6.43 -17.59
N ILE A 127 -5.01 6.37 -18.93
CA ILE A 127 -6.19 5.90 -19.69
C ILE A 127 -6.44 4.42 -19.40
N SER A 128 -5.39 3.58 -19.44
CA SER A 128 -5.51 2.15 -19.10
C SER A 128 -5.91 1.90 -17.64
N LEU A 129 -5.61 2.84 -16.74
CA LEU A 129 -6.01 2.77 -15.33
C LEU A 129 -7.48 3.15 -15.12
N LEU A 130 -8.00 4.08 -15.92
CA LEU A 130 -9.43 4.42 -15.95
C LEU A 130 -10.25 3.27 -16.54
N ASP A 131 -9.89 2.86 -17.75
CA ASP A 131 -10.52 1.77 -18.47
C ASP A 131 -9.53 1.21 -19.48
N VAL A 132 -9.15 -0.05 -19.28
CA VAL A 132 -8.22 -0.78 -20.16
C VAL A 132 -8.71 -0.87 -21.60
N ASN A 133 -10.03 -0.87 -21.83
CA ASN A 133 -10.60 -0.99 -23.16
C ASN A 133 -10.54 0.32 -23.93
N LEU A 134 -10.49 1.47 -23.24
CA LEU A 134 -10.25 2.78 -23.85
C LEU A 134 -8.80 2.97 -24.28
N ALA A 135 -7.86 2.25 -23.66
CA ALA A 135 -6.44 2.41 -23.94
C ALA A 135 -6.06 1.79 -25.30
N GLU A 136 -5.51 2.63 -26.18
CA GLU A 136 -4.97 2.22 -27.46
C GLU A 136 -3.54 1.76 -27.26
N MET A 137 -3.31 0.44 -27.30
CA MET A 137 -1.96 -0.09 -27.18
C MET A 137 -1.21 0.20 -28.48
N PRO A 138 -0.07 0.89 -28.44
CA PRO A 138 0.73 1.10 -29.63
C PRO A 138 1.19 -0.25 -30.17
N ALA A 139 1.39 -0.32 -31.49
CA ALA A 139 1.93 -1.51 -32.16
C ALA A 139 3.40 -1.71 -31.78
N TYR A 140 3.64 -2.29 -30.60
CA TYR A 140 4.97 -2.68 -30.14
C TYR A 140 5.28 -4.12 -30.52
N PHE A 141 6.54 -4.39 -30.83
CA PHE A 141 7.05 -5.75 -30.82
C PHE A 141 6.99 -6.30 -29.40
N SER A 142 6.49 -7.53 -29.28
CA SER A 142 6.44 -8.23 -28.00
C SER A 142 7.68 -9.09 -27.83
N GLY A 143 8.38 -8.93 -26.70
CA GLY A 143 9.47 -9.80 -26.27
C GLY A 143 8.96 -11.18 -25.86
N LYS A 144 9.91 -12.11 -25.71
CA LYS A 144 9.65 -13.53 -25.48
C LYS A 144 9.56 -13.89 -23.99
N PRO A 145 9.02 -15.08 -23.64
CA PRO A 145 8.87 -15.47 -22.24
C PRO A 145 10.19 -15.51 -21.45
N ILE A 146 10.16 -15.09 -20.19
CA ILE A 146 11.29 -15.15 -19.25
C ILE A 146 10.86 -16.00 -18.04
N LYS A 147 11.55 -17.11 -17.74
CA LYS A 147 11.09 -18.08 -16.73
C LYS A 147 11.32 -17.65 -15.27
N ASP A 148 12.43 -16.99 -14.99
CA ASP A 148 12.86 -16.62 -13.63
C ASP A 148 13.03 -15.10 -13.50
N PHE A 149 11.96 -14.36 -13.76
CA PHE A 149 11.99 -12.91 -13.64
C PHE A 149 11.76 -12.48 -12.20
N GLU A 150 12.67 -11.69 -11.64
CA GLU A 150 12.57 -11.26 -10.24
C GLU A 150 11.82 -9.93 -10.13
N ILE A 151 10.76 -9.93 -9.31
CA ILE A 151 10.02 -8.74 -8.92
C ILE A 151 10.06 -8.59 -7.40
N MET A 152 10.04 -7.34 -6.94
CA MET A 152 10.13 -6.99 -5.53
C MET A 152 8.79 -6.43 -5.04
N GLN A 153 8.17 -7.10 -4.07
CA GLN A 153 6.95 -6.64 -3.42
C GLN A 153 7.28 -5.69 -2.28
N PRO A 154 6.75 -4.45 -2.28
CA PRO A 154 6.91 -3.53 -1.16
C PRO A 154 6.18 -4.01 0.10
N LEU A 155 6.89 -3.99 1.22
CA LEU A 155 6.37 -4.25 2.56
C LEU A 155 6.60 -3.00 3.42
N ARG A 156 5.52 -2.46 3.98
CA ARG A 156 5.58 -1.31 4.89
C ARG A 156 5.74 -1.82 6.32
N VAL A 157 6.86 -1.53 6.97
CA VAL A 157 7.06 -1.87 8.38
C VAL A 157 6.27 -0.88 9.23
N GLY A 158 5.32 -1.40 10.02
CA GLY A 158 4.56 -0.61 10.99
C GLY A 158 5.32 -0.48 12.31
N TYR A 159 5.72 -1.62 12.86
CA TYR A 159 6.49 -1.69 14.10
C TYR A 159 7.34 -2.96 14.17
N ILE A 160 8.25 -2.94 15.14
CA ILE A 160 9.10 -4.06 15.53
C ILE A 160 8.75 -4.39 16.97
N GLU A 161 8.50 -5.67 17.28
CA GLU A 161 8.15 -6.14 18.61
C GLU A 161 8.75 -7.53 18.83
N ASP A 162 9.33 -7.74 20.01
CA ASP A 162 9.98 -8.97 20.44
C ASP A 162 10.92 -9.57 19.38
N ASN A 163 10.40 -10.48 18.55
CA ASN A 163 11.14 -11.22 17.54
C ASN A 163 10.52 -11.16 16.13
N PHE A 164 9.73 -10.13 15.80
CA PHE A 164 9.12 -10.01 14.48
C PHE A 164 9.02 -8.57 13.97
N PHE A 165 8.92 -8.44 12.64
CA PHE A 165 8.48 -7.21 11.98
C PHE A 165 6.97 -7.32 11.72
N HIS A 166 6.19 -6.36 12.20
CA HIS A 166 4.82 -6.20 11.75
C HIS A 166 4.81 -5.39 10.45
N VAL A 167 4.37 -6.01 9.36
CA VAL A 167 4.37 -5.39 8.03
C VAL A 167 2.99 -5.33 7.41
N GLU A 168 2.74 -4.31 6.61
CA GLU A 168 1.54 -4.18 5.79
C GLU A 168 1.89 -4.17 4.30
N THR A 169 1.05 -4.79 3.46
CA THR A 169 1.29 -4.91 2.01
C THR A 169 0.00 -5.09 1.20
N ASN A 170 0.13 -5.07 -0.13
CA ASN A 170 -1.00 -5.18 -1.08
C ASN A 170 -1.10 -6.54 -1.79
N SER A 171 -0.18 -7.47 -1.54
CA SER A 171 -0.19 -8.81 -2.13
C SER A 171 0.04 -9.89 -1.08
N TYR A 172 -0.48 -11.10 -1.31
CA TYR A 172 -0.52 -12.19 -0.34
C TYR A 172 0.85 -12.77 -0.02
N LEU A 173 1.13 -13.10 1.23
CA LEU A 173 2.27 -13.91 1.64
C LEU A 173 1.76 -15.27 2.13
N LYS A 174 2.47 -16.34 1.81
CA LYS A 174 2.09 -17.69 2.24
C LYS A 174 2.42 -17.86 3.71
N GLU A 175 1.40 -17.94 4.57
CA GLU A 175 1.60 -18.22 5.99
C GLU A 175 2.33 -19.54 6.18
N GLY A 176 3.24 -19.55 7.15
CA GLY A 176 4.05 -20.71 7.47
C GLY A 176 5.19 -20.99 6.49
N SER A 177 5.63 -19.97 5.74
CA SER A 177 6.76 -20.05 4.82
C SER A 177 7.92 -19.13 5.23
N ILE A 178 9.14 -19.54 4.89
CA ILE A 178 10.33 -18.70 4.89
C ILE A 178 10.36 -17.94 3.58
N VAL A 179 10.60 -16.64 3.68
CA VAL A 179 10.68 -15.74 2.53
C VAL A 179 11.95 -14.91 2.58
N HIS A 180 12.40 -14.45 1.40
CA HIS A 180 13.61 -13.65 1.26
C HIS A 180 13.27 -12.16 1.08
N ILE A 181 13.95 -11.32 1.86
CA ILE A 181 13.77 -9.87 1.86
C ILE A 181 15.06 -9.16 1.42
N SER A 182 14.96 -7.97 0.85
CA SER A 182 16.12 -7.22 0.38
C SER A 182 16.93 -6.60 1.52
N GLN A 183 16.21 -6.05 2.51
CA GLN A 183 16.72 -5.28 3.64
C GLN A 183 15.65 -5.20 4.74
N HIS A 184 16.07 -4.83 5.95
CA HIS A 184 15.19 -4.54 7.10
C HIS A 184 15.85 -3.58 8.10
N PRO A 185 15.09 -2.99 9.06
CA PRO A 185 15.62 -2.01 10.02
C PRO A 185 16.82 -2.48 10.85
N LEU A 186 16.91 -3.79 11.08
CA LEU A 186 17.90 -4.42 11.96
C LEU A 186 19.11 -5.02 11.23
N MET A 187 19.32 -4.70 9.94
CA MET A 187 20.41 -5.28 9.12
C MET A 187 21.82 -5.14 9.73
N HIS A 188 22.03 -4.12 10.56
CA HIS A 188 23.30 -3.85 11.24
C HIS A 188 23.54 -4.76 12.47
N ILE A 189 22.50 -5.40 13.00
CA ILE A 189 22.56 -6.34 14.13
C ILE A 189 22.33 -7.78 13.64
N MET A 190 21.27 -7.97 12.86
CA MET A 190 20.87 -9.23 12.25
C MET A 190 21.06 -9.12 10.73
N PRO A 191 22.14 -9.68 10.16
CA PRO A 191 22.41 -9.56 8.72
C PRO A 191 21.52 -10.48 7.86
N SER A 192 20.83 -11.42 8.51
CA SER A 192 19.97 -12.41 7.87
C SER A 192 18.85 -11.77 7.05
N LYS A 193 18.66 -12.26 5.82
CA LYS A 193 17.63 -11.79 4.89
C LYS A 193 16.48 -12.77 4.73
N LYS A 194 16.43 -13.82 5.54
CA LYS A 194 15.27 -14.70 5.64
C LYS A 194 14.37 -14.27 6.79
N VAL A 195 13.07 -14.38 6.60
CA VAL A 195 12.06 -14.19 7.65
C VAL A 195 10.96 -15.24 7.52
N TYR A 196 10.31 -15.58 8.63
CA TYR A 196 9.21 -16.54 8.63
C TYR A 196 7.86 -15.83 8.74
N VAL A 197 6.96 -16.11 7.80
CA VAL A 197 5.59 -15.56 7.82
C VAL A 197 4.79 -16.30 8.89
N SER A 198 4.61 -15.71 10.06
CA SER A 198 4.06 -16.39 11.23
C SER A 198 2.57 -16.21 11.42
N LYS A 199 2.05 -15.01 11.09
CA LYS A 199 0.64 -14.66 11.25
C LYS A 199 0.18 -13.77 10.11
N PHE A 200 -1.04 -14.00 9.67
CA PHE A 200 -1.77 -13.17 8.74
C PHE A 200 -2.87 -12.37 9.44
N TYR A 201 -3.08 -11.14 8.97
CA TYR A 201 -4.17 -10.27 9.39
C TYR A 201 -4.83 -9.65 8.14
N ASP A 202 -6.16 -9.67 8.10
CA ASP A 202 -6.99 -9.02 7.07
C ASP A 202 -7.75 -7.79 7.62
N GLN A 203 -7.43 -7.39 8.86
CA GLN A 203 -8.08 -6.31 9.58
C GLN A 203 -7.08 -5.48 10.38
N GLY A 204 -7.52 -4.31 10.86
CA GLY A 204 -6.71 -3.48 11.74
C GLY A 204 -5.52 -2.77 11.07
N MET A 205 -5.56 -2.58 9.75
CA MET A 205 -4.55 -1.85 8.99
C MET A 205 -4.43 -0.41 9.47
N TYR A 206 -3.21 0.10 9.53
CA TYR A 206 -2.89 1.49 9.81
C TYR A 206 -2.63 2.28 8.52
N TYR A 207 -2.01 1.65 7.53
CA TYR A 207 -1.74 2.26 6.24
C TYR A 207 -2.79 1.84 5.21
N ASN A 208 -2.73 2.45 4.03
CA ASN A 208 -3.64 2.11 2.93
C ASN A 208 -3.23 0.79 2.25
N ARG A 209 -3.08 -0.28 3.03
CA ARG A 209 -2.69 -1.62 2.57
C ARG A 209 -3.82 -2.63 2.75
N ARG A 210 -3.75 -3.77 2.08
CA ARG A 210 -4.81 -4.80 2.09
C ARG A 210 -4.62 -5.84 3.19
N PHE A 211 -3.37 -6.16 3.47
CA PHE A 211 -2.98 -7.27 4.32
C PHE A 211 -1.88 -6.84 5.28
N ALA A 212 -1.82 -7.48 6.44
CA ALA A 212 -0.72 -7.35 7.37
C ALA A 212 -0.22 -8.73 7.79
N TYR A 213 1.04 -8.79 8.18
CA TYR A 213 1.72 -10.02 8.58
C TYR A 213 2.70 -9.73 9.70
N ASP A 214 2.88 -10.73 10.57
CA ASP A 214 4.04 -10.78 11.45
C ASP A 214 5.12 -11.63 10.75
N LEU A 215 6.28 -11.01 10.53
CA LEU A 215 7.45 -11.65 9.94
C LEU A 215 8.47 -11.92 11.04
N GLU A 216 8.46 -13.15 11.55
CA GLU A 216 9.38 -13.58 12.59
C GLU A 216 10.83 -13.60 12.09
N PHE A 217 11.73 -13.17 12.96
CA PHE A 217 13.16 -13.13 12.71
C PHE A 217 13.72 -14.53 12.52
N ILE A 218 14.47 -14.71 11.44
CA ILE A 218 15.45 -15.77 11.32
C ILE A 218 16.79 -15.09 11.53
N TYR A 219 17.43 -15.34 12.66
CA TYR A 219 18.64 -14.63 13.07
C TYR A 219 19.88 -14.98 12.23
N ILE A 220 19.89 -16.18 11.65
CA ILE A 220 21.03 -16.76 10.92
C ILE A 220 20.47 -17.41 9.66
N ASP A 221 21.01 -17.03 8.49
CA ASP A 221 20.52 -17.49 7.18
C ASP A 221 20.89 -18.95 6.89
N ASP A 222 21.99 -19.45 7.47
CA ASP A 222 22.66 -20.70 7.10
C ASP A 222 22.71 -21.68 8.27
N ASP A 223 21.58 -22.28 8.63
CA ASP A 223 21.58 -23.47 9.49
C ASP A 223 20.59 -24.53 9.01
N PHE A 224 20.66 -25.72 9.62
CA PHE A 224 19.92 -26.89 9.18
C PHE A 224 18.41 -26.62 9.02
N PHE A 225 17.84 -25.75 9.86
CA PHE A 225 16.40 -25.47 9.91
C PHE A 225 15.92 -24.44 8.89
N THR A 226 16.79 -23.54 8.42
CA THR A 226 16.41 -22.44 7.50
C THR A 226 16.54 -22.80 6.03
N VAL A 227 16.96 -24.04 5.73
CA VAL A 227 17.02 -24.59 4.37
C VAL A 227 15.64 -24.91 3.83
N MET A 228 14.71 -25.36 4.67
CA MET A 228 13.38 -25.81 4.26
C MET A 228 12.31 -25.39 5.27
N ASN A 229 11.12 -25.06 4.77
CA ASN A 229 9.98 -24.65 5.60
C ASN A 229 9.59 -25.75 6.61
N GLU A 230 9.65 -27.01 6.19
CA GLU A 230 9.34 -28.18 7.00
C GLU A 230 10.26 -28.29 8.21
N ARG A 231 11.56 -28.03 8.01
CA ARG A 231 12.55 -28.10 9.09
C ARG A 231 12.37 -26.97 10.09
N TRP A 232 12.03 -25.77 9.64
CA TRP A 232 11.70 -24.67 10.54
C TRP A 232 10.44 -24.94 11.37
N ARG A 233 9.42 -25.57 10.75
CA ARG A 233 8.22 -26.04 11.48
C ARG A 233 8.58 -27.10 12.52
N LEU A 234 9.43 -28.07 12.17
CA LEU A 234 9.93 -29.07 13.10
C LEU A 234 10.66 -28.42 14.28
N TYR A 235 11.53 -27.44 14.03
CA TYR A 235 12.20 -26.69 15.12
C TYR A 235 11.20 -26.03 16.07
N LYS A 236 10.18 -25.35 15.52
CA LYS A 236 9.12 -24.74 16.34
C LYS A 236 8.35 -25.77 17.16
N GLU A 237 8.02 -26.90 16.55
CA GLU A 237 7.31 -28.00 17.20
C GLU A 237 8.14 -28.60 18.34
N LEU A 238 9.43 -28.88 18.13
CA LEU A 238 10.33 -29.40 19.14
C LEU A 238 10.56 -28.41 20.30
N LYS A 239 10.58 -27.10 20.00
CA LYS A 239 10.67 -26.06 21.04
C LYS A 239 9.44 -26.03 21.94
N GLN A 240 8.26 -26.27 21.39
CA GLN A 240 7.00 -26.30 22.14
C GLN A 240 6.75 -27.65 22.83
N ASN A 241 7.16 -28.75 22.20
CA ASN A 241 6.96 -30.12 22.66
C ASN A 241 8.27 -30.91 22.60
N PRO A 242 9.18 -30.74 23.58
CA PRO A 242 10.50 -31.38 23.57
C PRO A 242 10.44 -32.91 23.51
N ASP A 243 9.39 -33.53 24.06
CA ASP A 243 9.21 -34.98 24.10
C ASP A 243 9.08 -35.63 22.72
N LYS A 244 8.69 -34.85 21.69
CA LYS A 244 8.63 -35.35 20.31
C LYS A 244 10.01 -35.66 19.73
N LEU A 245 11.07 -35.16 20.35
CA LEU A 245 12.45 -35.49 20.00
C LEU A 245 12.77 -36.98 20.23
N GLU A 246 12.10 -37.62 21.19
CA GLU A 246 12.28 -39.03 21.52
C GLU A 246 11.69 -39.98 20.46
N ALA A 247 10.84 -39.47 19.57
CA ALA A 247 10.24 -40.24 18.48
C ALA A 247 11.08 -40.23 17.18
N LEU A 248 12.19 -39.48 17.13
CA LEU A 248 13.09 -39.39 15.99
C LEU A 248 14.17 -40.47 16.04
N SER A 249 14.82 -40.76 14.91
CA SER A 249 15.95 -41.70 14.91
C SER A 249 17.14 -41.11 15.70
N GLU A 250 17.96 -41.98 16.31
CA GLU A 250 19.14 -41.55 17.10
C GLU A 250 20.14 -40.70 16.31
N ILE A 251 20.24 -40.93 14.99
CA ILE A 251 21.10 -40.14 14.10
C ILE A 251 20.53 -38.74 13.92
N GLU A 252 19.25 -38.63 13.54
CA GLU A 252 18.56 -37.35 13.37
C GLU A 252 18.54 -36.54 14.67
N LYS A 253 18.30 -37.21 15.81
CA LYS A 253 18.31 -36.61 17.15
C LYS A 253 19.65 -35.96 17.47
N ARG A 254 20.77 -36.63 17.16
CA ARG A 254 22.12 -36.09 17.39
C ARG A 254 22.41 -34.89 16.49
N GLU A 255 22.07 -34.95 15.21
CA GLU A 255 22.26 -33.85 14.26
C GLU A 255 21.43 -32.63 14.67
N ILE A 256 20.15 -32.82 14.99
CA ILE A 256 19.24 -31.76 15.46
C ILE A 256 19.75 -31.12 16.76
N LEU A 257 20.20 -31.91 17.74
CA LEU A 257 20.71 -31.39 19.01
C LEU A 257 22.05 -30.68 18.88
N ALA A 258 22.89 -31.08 17.92
CA ALA A 258 24.13 -30.37 17.61
C ALA A 258 23.82 -29.00 16.99
N ASP A 259 22.93 -28.98 15.99
CA ASP A 259 22.52 -27.76 15.31
C ASP A 259 21.80 -26.79 16.26
N ILE A 260 20.86 -27.25 17.11
CA ILE A 260 20.20 -26.40 18.13
C ILE A 260 21.23 -25.74 19.06
N ARG A 261 22.27 -26.49 19.48
CA ARG A 261 23.32 -25.96 20.36
C ARG A 261 24.18 -24.91 19.67
N GLU A 262 24.61 -25.19 18.45
CA GLU A 262 25.39 -24.26 17.64
C GLU A 262 24.59 -23.00 17.31
N ARG A 263 23.34 -23.18 16.87
CA ARG A 263 22.39 -22.10 16.63
C ARG A 263 22.24 -21.24 17.87
N LYS A 264 22.00 -21.82 19.06
CA LYS A 264 21.87 -21.08 20.33
C LYS A 264 23.11 -20.24 20.63
N LYS A 265 24.31 -20.79 20.43
CA LYS A 265 25.56 -20.03 20.61
C LYS A 265 25.63 -18.82 19.68
N ASN A 266 25.23 -18.97 18.43
CA ASN A 266 25.38 -17.93 17.41
C ASN A 266 24.25 -16.88 17.46
N TYR A 267 23.01 -17.26 17.75
CA TYR A 267 21.88 -16.31 17.75
C TYR A 267 21.73 -15.55 19.08
N THR A 268 22.20 -16.11 20.21
CA THR A 268 22.01 -15.48 21.53
C THR A 268 22.58 -14.04 21.58
N PRO A 269 23.83 -13.78 21.16
CA PRO A 269 24.36 -12.41 21.15
C PRO A 269 23.56 -11.46 20.25
N ILE A 270 23.13 -11.94 19.07
CA ILE A 270 22.30 -11.16 18.14
C ILE A 270 20.97 -10.79 18.80
N LYS A 271 20.33 -11.76 19.45
CA LYS A 271 19.06 -11.53 20.14
C LYS A 271 19.22 -10.52 21.28
N GLU A 272 20.26 -10.67 22.10
CA GLU A 272 20.54 -9.72 23.19
C GLU A 272 20.75 -8.30 22.67
N SER A 273 21.49 -8.13 21.56
CA SER A 273 21.65 -6.83 20.90
C SER A 273 20.35 -6.27 20.32
N ILE A 274 19.45 -7.11 19.81
CA ILE A 274 18.12 -6.66 19.37
C ILE A 274 17.26 -6.25 20.57
N ASP A 275 17.27 -7.03 21.65
CA ASP A 275 16.52 -6.73 22.87
C ASP A 275 16.98 -5.37 23.45
N GLU A 276 18.29 -5.10 23.52
CA GLU A 276 18.85 -3.80 23.89
C GLU A 276 18.44 -2.68 22.92
N TRP A 277 18.48 -2.95 21.61
CA TRP A 277 18.05 -1.98 20.59
C TRP A 277 16.57 -1.63 20.73
N LEU A 278 15.72 -2.60 21.06
CA LEU A 278 14.30 -2.38 21.31
C LEU A 278 14.11 -1.54 22.57
N GLU A 279 14.73 -1.92 23.70
CA GLU A 279 14.63 -1.22 24.98
C GLU A 279 15.04 0.26 24.88
N THR A 280 16.13 0.55 24.16
CA THR A 280 16.61 1.93 23.96
C THR A 280 15.71 2.78 23.07
N ARG A 281 14.76 2.18 22.35
CA ARG A 281 13.89 2.87 21.37
C ARG A 281 12.40 2.78 21.67
N ILE A 282 11.99 2.02 22.68
CA ILE A 282 10.62 2.05 23.19
C ILE A 282 10.27 3.51 23.56
N GLY A 283 9.12 3.97 23.07
CA GLY A 283 8.67 5.36 23.29
C GLY A 283 9.41 6.43 22.46
N ALA A 284 10.42 6.09 21.64
CA ALA A 284 11.10 7.08 20.79
C ALA A 284 10.19 7.62 19.68
N THR A 285 9.26 6.80 19.20
CA THR A 285 8.21 7.20 18.26
C THR A 285 6.87 6.70 18.78
N TYR A 286 5.98 7.64 19.11
CA TYR A 286 4.61 7.32 19.50
C TYR A 286 3.73 7.22 18.23
N PRO A 287 3.16 6.05 17.93
CA PRO A 287 2.18 5.92 16.85
C PRO A 287 0.87 6.59 17.25
N LYS A 288 0.09 6.99 16.24
CA LYS A 288 -1.23 7.54 16.47
C LYS A 288 -2.27 6.42 16.66
N LYS A 289 -2.32 5.80 17.84
CA LYS A 289 -2.99 4.49 18.01
C LYS A 289 -4.51 4.57 17.91
N LEU A 290 -5.11 5.60 18.49
CA LEU A 290 -6.54 5.79 18.34
C LEU A 290 -6.84 6.20 16.90
N LYS A 291 -7.53 5.29 16.23
CA LYS A 291 -8.00 5.43 14.84
C LYS A 291 -9.39 6.06 14.83
N ILE A 292 -9.50 7.20 14.18
CA ILE A 292 -10.75 7.91 13.97
C ILE A 292 -11.11 7.78 12.50
N MET A 293 -12.31 7.27 12.22
CA MET A 293 -12.89 7.33 10.88
C MET A 293 -13.90 8.46 10.81
N ILE A 294 -13.79 9.32 9.81
CA ILE A 294 -14.75 10.38 9.53
C ILE A 294 -15.44 10.02 8.22
N ILE A 295 -16.78 10.01 8.22
CA ILE A 295 -17.63 9.70 7.07
C ILE A 295 -18.48 10.93 6.78
N ASP A 296 -18.09 11.69 5.75
CA ASP A 296 -18.68 12.98 5.41
C ASP A 296 -18.49 13.31 3.92
N ASN A 297 -19.58 13.25 3.13
CA ASN A 297 -19.55 13.56 1.71
C ASN A 297 -19.69 15.06 1.40
N THR A 298 -20.04 15.89 2.38
CA THR A 298 -20.16 17.35 2.22
C THR A 298 -18.81 18.04 2.40
N LEU A 299 -17.85 17.34 3.00
CA LEU A 299 -16.49 17.80 3.34
C LEU A 299 -16.46 18.91 4.39
N THR A 300 -17.58 19.27 5.02
CA THR A 300 -17.63 20.36 6.00
C THR A 300 -16.81 20.04 7.24
N LEU A 301 -16.81 18.78 7.70
CA LEU A 301 -15.95 18.35 8.80
C LEU A 301 -14.49 18.41 8.38
N PHE A 302 -14.17 17.97 7.16
CA PHE A 302 -12.80 17.97 6.64
C PHE A 302 -12.23 19.39 6.54
N GLU A 303 -13.03 20.34 6.04
CA GLU A 303 -12.66 21.74 5.93
C GLU A 303 -12.37 22.36 7.30
N LYS A 304 -13.17 22.02 8.31
CA LYS A 304 -13.01 22.55 9.67
C LYS A 304 -11.83 21.95 10.42
N LEU A 305 -11.37 20.74 10.07
CA LEU A 305 -10.15 20.16 10.64
C LEU A 305 -9.01 21.17 10.49
N LYS A 306 -8.63 21.78 11.62
CA LYS A 306 -7.45 22.62 11.71
C LYS A 306 -6.25 21.78 11.25
N ASN A 307 -5.34 22.37 10.47
CA ASN A 307 -4.05 21.77 10.11
C ASN A 307 -3.20 21.61 11.38
N GLN A 308 -3.55 20.68 12.26
CA GLN A 308 -2.89 20.52 13.56
C GLN A 308 -1.57 19.75 13.47
N GLY A 309 -0.83 19.90 12.36
CA GLY A 309 0.53 19.38 12.15
C GLY A 309 0.83 18.04 12.83
N ASP A 310 2.04 17.93 13.36
CA ASP A 310 2.52 16.76 14.11
C ASP A 310 1.93 16.65 15.53
N LYS A 311 1.11 17.61 15.99
CA LYS A 311 0.58 17.66 17.37
C LYS A 311 -0.72 16.89 17.57
N PHE A 312 -1.38 16.44 16.51
CA PHE A 312 -2.58 15.61 16.63
C PHE A 312 -2.20 14.13 16.80
N PRO A 313 -2.39 13.51 17.99
CA PRO A 313 -1.85 12.19 18.29
C PRO A 313 -2.73 11.03 17.77
N TYR A 314 -3.74 11.31 16.94
CA TYR A 314 -4.70 10.31 16.44
C TYR A 314 -4.63 10.10 14.93
N SER A 315 -4.86 8.86 14.51
CA SER A 315 -4.89 8.50 13.09
C SER A 315 -6.25 8.87 12.52
N LEU A 316 -6.26 9.78 11.54
CA LEU A 316 -7.46 10.21 10.85
C LEU A 316 -7.60 9.47 9.53
N ASN A 317 -8.73 8.79 9.37
CA ASN A 317 -9.15 8.19 8.11
C ASN A 317 -10.43 8.89 7.64
N PHE A 318 -10.32 9.75 6.63
CA PHE A 318 -11.44 10.49 6.09
C PHE A 318 -12.03 9.79 4.86
N GLN A 319 -13.34 9.60 4.85
CA GLN A 319 -14.12 8.98 3.79
C GLN A 319 -15.31 9.86 3.46
N THR A 320 -15.59 10.09 2.18
CA THR A 320 -16.80 10.78 1.74
C THR A 320 -18.00 9.86 1.88
N LYS A 321 -17.83 8.61 1.45
CA LYS A 321 -18.74 7.49 1.67
C LYS A 321 -17.96 6.19 1.83
N LEU A 322 -18.57 5.18 2.42
CA LEU A 322 -18.01 3.82 2.47
C LEU A 322 -18.32 3.04 1.20
N LEU A 323 -17.59 1.94 0.99
CA LEU A 323 -17.97 0.97 -0.06
C LEU A 323 -19.24 0.22 0.38
N PHE A 324 -19.92 -0.39 -0.59
CA PHE A 324 -21.20 -1.07 -0.38
C PHE A 324 -21.14 -2.17 0.70
N ASP A 325 -19.98 -2.80 0.87
CA ASP A 325 -19.73 -3.87 1.85
C ASP A 325 -19.25 -3.35 3.22
N ASN A 326 -19.02 -2.04 3.35
CA ASN A 326 -18.38 -1.40 4.50
C ASN A 326 -17.03 -2.03 4.91
N SER A 327 -16.29 -2.61 3.95
CA SER A 327 -15.01 -3.28 4.19
C SER A 327 -13.98 -2.41 4.91
N GLN A 328 -14.08 -1.09 4.81
CA GLN A 328 -13.22 -0.13 5.52
C GLN A 328 -13.32 -0.25 7.04
N ILE A 329 -14.49 -0.62 7.58
CA ILE A 329 -14.70 -0.79 9.02
C ILE A 329 -13.80 -1.91 9.52
N LYS A 330 -13.94 -3.12 8.96
CA LYS A 330 -13.08 -4.26 9.28
C LYS A 330 -11.61 -3.96 8.98
N ARG A 331 -11.33 -3.40 7.80
CA ARG A 331 -9.95 -3.17 7.37
C ARG A 331 -9.20 -2.21 8.29
N SER A 332 -9.82 -1.14 8.77
CA SER A 332 -9.13 -0.15 9.60
C SER A 332 -9.36 -0.32 11.10
N MET A 333 -10.44 -0.98 11.53
CA MET A 333 -10.85 -1.11 12.93
C MET A 333 -10.83 0.24 13.65
N PRO A 334 -11.61 1.25 13.22
CA PRO A 334 -11.65 2.54 13.90
C PRO A 334 -12.16 2.38 15.33
N HIS A 335 -11.64 3.15 16.27
CA HIS A 335 -12.11 3.19 17.66
C HIS A 335 -13.26 4.20 17.82
N LEU A 336 -13.22 5.24 16.98
CA LEU A 336 -14.20 6.31 16.92
C LEU A 336 -14.63 6.52 15.47
N ILE A 337 -15.94 6.52 15.22
CA ILE A 337 -16.53 6.80 13.92
C ILE A 337 -17.35 8.09 14.04
N LEU A 338 -17.00 9.11 13.26
CA LEU A 338 -17.81 10.31 13.08
C LEU A 338 -18.60 10.15 11.78
N PHE A 339 -19.91 10.12 11.89
CA PHE A 339 -20.84 9.97 10.77
C PHE A 339 -21.62 11.27 10.59
N HIS A 340 -21.43 11.95 9.46
CA HIS A 340 -22.18 13.15 9.10
C HIS A 340 -23.40 12.78 8.27
N VAL A 341 -24.59 13.09 8.78
CA VAL A 341 -25.85 12.80 8.08
C VAL A 341 -26.04 13.77 6.91
N SER A 342 -26.34 13.22 5.74
CA SER A 342 -26.60 13.96 4.51
C SER A 342 -27.53 13.19 3.58
N GLU A 343 -27.75 13.71 2.36
CA GLU A 343 -28.49 13.02 1.31
C GLU A 343 -27.82 11.70 0.85
N VAL A 344 -26.50 11.59 0.98
CA VAL A 344 -25.72 10.39 0.59
C VAL A 344 -25.48 9.48 1.79
N ASN A 345 -25.11 10.07 2.93
CA ASN A 345 -24.82 9.37 4.17
C ASN A 345 -26.08 9.39 5.06
N THR A 346 -26.98 8.45 4.80
CA THR A 346 -28.29 8.38 5.47
C THR A 346 -28.26 7.49 6.72
N PHE A 347 -29.37 7.46 7.47
CA PHE A 347 -29.53 6.50 8.57
C PHE A 347 -29.53 5.04 8.11
N ASP A 348 -29.94 4.75 6.88
CA ASP A 348 -29.86 3.40 6.32
C ASP A 348 -28.41 3.00 6.05
N THR A 349 -27.59 3.93 5.55
CA THR A 349 -26.14 3.74 5.44
C THR A 349 -25.54 3.45 6.82
N LEU A 350 -25.90 4.22 7.84
CA LEU A 350 -25.44 4.00 9.21
C LEU A 350 -25.89 2.65 9.79
N LYS A 351 -27.13 2.22 9.50
CA LYS A 351 -27.63 0.89 9.88
C LYS A 351 -26.80 -0.23 9.24
N GLY A 352 -26.43 -0.07 7.97
CA GLY A 352 -25.52 -0.98 7.28
C GLY A 352 -24.12 -1.04 7.92
N ILE A 353 -23.59 0.11 8.34
CA ILE A 353 -22.31 0.19 9.07
C ILE A 353 -22.39 -0.56 10.39
N ILE A 354 -23.45 -0.33 11.18
CA ILE A 354 -23.67 -1.03 12.47
C ILE A 354 -23.81 -2.53 12.26
N ALA A 355 -24.52 -2.96 11.21
CA ALA A 355 -24.61 -4.38 10.86
C ALA A 355 -23.25 -4.99 10.52
N SER A 356 -22.35 -4.23 9.87
CA SER A 356 -20.97 -4.68 9.62
C SER A 356 -20.11 -4.69 10.89
N ILE A 357 -20.29 -3.73 11.81
CA ILE A 357 -19.63 -3.71 13.12
C ILE A 357 -20.00 -4.96 13.92
N ASN A 358 -21.29 -5.26 14.04
CA ASN A 358 -21.80 -6.39 14.83
C ASN A 358 -21.36 -7.77 14.31
N LYS A 359 -20.83 -7.86 13.08
CA LYS A 359 -20.25 -9.09 12.53
C LYS A 359 -18.81 -9.33 12.95
N ILE A 360 -18.14 -8.32 13.53
CA ILE A 360 -16.75 -8.41 13.96
C ILE A 360 -16.73 -8.76 15.44
N GLU A 361 -16.07 -9.86 15.78
CA GLU A 361 -15.97 -10.33 17.16
C GLU A 361 -15.17 -9.34 18.03
N ASN A 362 -15.63 -9.11 19.26
CA ASN A 362 -14.96 -8.24 20.25
C ASN A 362 -14.69 -6.81 19.74
N TYR A 363 -15.63 -6.24 18.98
CA TYR A 363 -15.47 -4.91 18.37
C TYR A 363 -16.69 -4.01 18.56
N ASP A 364 -16.51 -2.98 19.39
CA ASP A 364 -17.55 -2.03 19.78
C ASP A 364 -17.06 -0.57 19.69
N PRO A 365 -16.85 -0.02 18.48
CA PRO A 365 -16.42 1.36 18.31
C PRO A 365 -17.47 2.35 18.81
N PHE A 366 -17.00 3.52 19.26
CA PHE A 366 -17.89 4.64 19.55
C PHE A 366 -18.32 5.32 18.24
N ILE A 367 -19.62 5.62 18.12
CA ILE A 367 -20.18 6.32 16.96
C ILE A 367 -20.72 7.67 17.39
N ILE A 368 -20.31 8.72 16.68
CA ILE A 368 -20.83 10.07 16.81
C ILE A 368 -21.54 10.44 15.52
N VAL A 369 -22.83 10.69 15.60
CA VAL A 369 -23.68 11.13 14.50
C VAL A 369 -23.82 12.64 14.57
N THR A 370 -23.44 13.35 13.51
CA THR A 370 -23.58 14.81 13.41
C THR A 370 -24.63 15.16 12.36
N ASN A 371 -25.18 16.37 12.45
CA ASN A 371 -26.29 16.83 11.60
C ASN A 371 -27.53 15.92 11.68
N SER A 372 -27.77 15.33 12.85
CA SER A 372 -28.89 14.40 13.07
C SER A 372 -30.19 15.16 13.35
N PRO A 373 -31.29 14.89 12.63
CA PRO A 373 -32.60 15.45 12.98
C PRO A 373 -33.18 14.85 14.27
N GLU A 374 -32.61 13.75 14.76
CA GLU A 374 -33.08 12.98 15.92
C GLU A 374 -32.12 13.07 17.12
N THR A 375 -32.68 13.00 18.33
CA THR A 375 -31.91 12.97 19.59
C THR A 375 -31.17 11.64 19.79
N SER A 376 -30.16 11.63 20.66
CA SER A 376 -29.31 10.44 20.87
C SER A 376 -30.12 9.20 21.26
N ASP A 377 -31.12 9.35 22.14
CA ASP A 377 -31.93 8.23 22.61
C ASP A 377 -32.79 7.62 21.50
N LYS A 378 -33.39 8.47 20.65
CA LYS A 378 -34.16 8.02 19.49
C LYS A 378 -33.31 7.29 18.47
N VAL A 379 -32.12 7.81 18.17
CA VAL A 379 -31.20 7.16 17.23
C VAL A 379 -30.72 5.81 17.77
N LYS A 380 -30.41 5.72 19.07
CA LYS A 380 -30.04 4.45 19.73
C LYS A 380 -31.17 3.42 19.68
N GLU A 381 -32.39 3.83 19.99
CA GLU A 381 -33.58 2.97 19.94
C GLU A 381 -33.81 2.45 18.52
N LYS A 382 -33.75 3.34 17.53
CA LYS A 382 -33.98 3.03 16.11
C LYS A 382 -32.92 2.09 15.51
N LEU A 383 -31.66 2.25 15.90
CA LEU A 383 -30.53 1.50 15.33
C LEU A 383 -30.04 0.34 16.20
N GLY A 384 -30.50 0.25 17.44
CA GLY A 384 -30.13 -0.82 18.38
C GLY A 384 -28.65 -0.85 18.74
N TYR A 385 -27.95 0.29 18.74
CA TYR A 385 -26.51 0.36 19.02
C TYR A 385 -26.20 1.20 20.26
N LYS A 386 -25.53 0.58 21.24
CA LYS A 386 -25.32 1.15 22.58
C LYS A 386 -24.35 2.34 22.61
N TYR A 387 -23.24 2.23 21.88
CA TYR A 387 -22.12 3.19 21.94
C TYR A 387 -22.27 4.32 20.89
N LEU A 388 -23.47 4.92 20.82
CA LEU A 388 -23.80 5.98 19.87
C LEU A 388 -24.12 7.31 20.60
N MET A 389 -23.74 8.42 20.00
CA MET A 389 -24.19 9.76 20.39
C MET A 389 -24.58 10.55 19.15
N SER A 390 -25.65 11.34 19.21
CA SER A 390 -26.09 12.20 18.11
C SER A 390 -26.15 13.67 18.50
N PHE A 391 -25.83 14.53 17.54
CA PHE A 391 -25.88 15.98 17.64
C PHE A 391 -26.67 16.56 16.47
N SER A 392 -27.53 17.55 16.75
CA SER A 392 -28.34 18.20 15.72
C SER A 392 -27.56 19.17 14.83
N LYS A 393 -26.39 19.61 15.29
CA LYS A 393 -25.46 20.44 14.53
C LYS A 393 -24.14 19.69 14.33
N GLU A 394 -23.29 20.26 13.50
CA GLU A 394 -21.90 19.82 13.39
C GLU A 394 -21.15 20.02 14.71
N ILE A 395 -20.19 19.14 14.96
CA ILE A 395 -19.33 19.21 16.14
C ILE A 395 -18.10 20.05 15.80
N GLU A 396 -17.77 20.99 16.68
CA GLU A 396 -16.51 21.73 16.59
C GLU A 396 -15.31 20.79 16.75
N THR A 397 -14.25 21.02 15.97
CA THR A 397 -13.07 20.14 15.94
C THR A 397 -12.40 19.93 17.29
N ASP A 398 -12.41 20.96 18.13
CA ASP A 398 -11.79 20.92 19.46
C ASP A 398 -12.54 19.92 20.37
N ASN A 399 -13.84 19.71 20.14
CA ASN A 399 -14.63 18.68 20.83
C ASN A 399 -14.29 17.27 20.33
N ILE A 400 -14.01 17.08 19.03
CA ILE A 400 -13.58 15.78 18.47
C ILE A 400 -12.27 15.34 19.14
N GLN A 401 -11.32 16.26 19.27
CA GLN A 401 -10.05 16.01 19.94
C GLN A 401 -10.25 15.65 21.42
N SER A 402 -11.09 16.38 22.15
CA SER A 402 -11.41 16.09 23.54
C SER A 402 -12.04 14.71 23.72
N LEU A 403 -12.94 14.32 22.82
CA LEU A 403 -13.59 13.00 22.86
C LEU A 403 -12.60 11.87 22.56
N ALA A 404 -11.73 12.06 21.56
CA ALA A 404 -10.67 11.11 21.27
C ALA A 404 -9.72 10.96 22.48
N GLN A 405 -9.33 12.05 23.15
CA GLN A 405 -8.49 11.99 24.35
C GLN A 405 -9.15 11.21 25.48
N LYS A 406 -10.40 11.52 25.80
CA LYS A 406 -11.13 10.79 26.86
C LYS A 406 -11.28 9.30 26.53
N LEU A 407 -11.45 8.97 25.26
CA LEU A 407 -11.54 7.58 24.81
C LEU A 407 -10.19 6.85 24.96
N ASP A 408 -9.10 7.52 24.57
CA ASP A 408 -7.74 7.00 24.71
C ASP A 408 -7.38 6.77 26.19
N ASP A 409 -7.63 7.77 27.05
CA ASP A 409 -7.37 7.70 28.49
C ASP A 409 -8.15 6.54 29.15
N LYS A 410 -9.38 6.30 28.70
CA LYS A 410 -10.26 5.24 29.26
C LYS A 410 -9.85 3.84 28.82
N LEU A 411 -9.41 3.69 27.57
CA LEU A 411 -9.13 2.39 26.96
C LEU A 411 -7.64 2.05 26.90
N HIS A 412 -6.76 2.99 27.29
CA HIS A 412 -5.30 2.87 27.20
C HIS A 412 -4.82 2.48 25.80
N ILE A 413 -5.48 2.98 24.74
CA ILE A 413 -5.20 2.60 23.35
C ILE A 413 -3.76 3.01 22.94
N SER A 414 -3.29 4.15 23.44
CA SER A 414 -1.96 4.69 23.15
C SER A 414 -0.82 4.05 23.96
N ASP A 415 -1.04 3.05 24.81
CA ASP A 415 0.05 2.29 25.47
C ASP A 415 0.79 1.38 24.48
N ALA A 416 2.04 1.73 24.16
CA ALA A 416 2.83 1.11 23.11
C ALA A 416 3.42 -0.25 23.51
N GLY A 417 3.39 -0.60 24.80
CA GLY A 417 4.07 -1.79 25.30
C GLY A 417 5.52 -1.82 24.83
N LYS A 418 5.93 -2.94 24.22
CA LYS A 418 7.31 -3.16 23.72
C LYS A 418 7.51 -2.79 22.25
N LYS A 419 6.51 -2.18 21.61
CA LYS A 419 6.55 -1.91 20.16
C LYS A 419 7.41 -0.69 19.85
N VAL A 420 8.34 -0.86 18.90
CA VAL A 420 9.12 0.23 18.32
C VAL A 420 8.57 0.59 16.96
N PHE A 421 8.02 1.80 16.83
CA PHE A 421 7.40 2.28 15.59
C PHE A 421 8.38 3.06 14.73
N LEU A 422 8.24 2.94 13.41
CA LEU A 422 9.07 3.64 12.45
C LEU A 422 8.29 4.79 11.78
N ARG A 423 8.96 5.92 11.56
CA ARG A 423 8.33 7.09 10.92
C ARG A 423 8.00 6.78 9.46
N SER A 424 7.02 7.51 8.92
CA SER A 424 6.58 7.32 7.52
C SER A 424 7.65 7.62 6.48
N ASN A 425 8.54 8.57 6.78
CA ASN A 425 9.64 9.01 5.93
C ASN A 425 10.97 8.31 6.25
N ASP A 426 11.00 7.38 7.21
CA ASP A 426 12.19 6.60 7.51
C ASP A 426 12.39 5.52 6.43
N PRO A 427 13.53 5.47 5.72
CA PRO A 427 13.82 4.41 4.75
C PRO A 427 13.73 3.01 5.36
N ALA A 428 14.09 2.85 6.64
CA ALA A 428 13.99 1.57 7.34
C ALA A 428 12.55 1.06 7.44
N ALA A 429 11.56 1.95 7.32
CA ALA A 429 10.16 1.56 7.33
C ALA A 429 9.68 0.87 6.03
N THR A 430 10.59 0.62 5.09
CA THR A 430 10.33 -0.08 3.83
C THR A 430 11.23 -1.30 3.69
N MET A 431 10.60 -2.44 3.47
CA MET A 431 11.26 -3.69 3.12
C MET A 431 10.74 -4.14 1.76
N TYR A 432 11.51 -4.97 1.07
CA TYR A 432 11.05 -5.59 -0.16
C TYR A 432 11.19 -7.09 -0.07
N LEU A 433 10.16 -7.81 -0.49
CA LEU A 433 10.15 -9.26 -0.61
C LEU A 433 10.45 -9.64 -2.06
N TYR A 434 11.42 -10.52 -2.28
CA TYR A 434 11.71 -11.02 -3.62
C TYR A 434 10.70 -12.09 -4.03
N ARG A 435 10.26 -12.02 -5.29
CA ARG A 435 9.40 -13.01 -5.93
C ARG A 435 9.97 -13.36 -7.28
N LYS A 436 9.91 -14.64 -7.62
CA LYS A 436 10.14 -15.12 -8.98
C LYS A 436 8.80 -15.28 -9.67
N VAL A 437 8.69 -14.70 -10.87
CA VAL A 437 7.53 -14.84 -11.73
C VAL A 437 7.99 -15.23 -13.13
N LYS A 438 7.06 -15.82 -13.89
CA LYS A 438 7.29 -16.09 -15.31
C LYS A 438 6.72 -14.93 -16.13
N VAL A 439 7.53 -14.26 -16.92
CA VAL A 439 7.05 -13.34 -17.96
C VAL A 439 6.55 -14.18 -19.14
N VAL A 440 5.32 -13.95 -19.59
CA VAL A 440 4.73 -14.60 -20.76
C VAL A 440 5.06 -13.82 -22.03
N SER A 441 4.85 -12.51 -21.98
CA SER A 441 5.17 -11.57 -23.04
C SER A 441 5.28 -10.18 -22.45
N PHE A 442 5.96 -9.28 -23.15
CA PHE A 442 6.07 -7.88 -22.72
C PHE A 442 6.38 -6.98 -23.91
N THR A 443 5.97 -5.71 -23.81
CA THR A 443 6.35 -4.63 -24.72
C THR A 443 7.14 -3.59 -23.91
N GLU A 444 7.32 -2.38 -24.44
CA GLU A 444 7.91 -1.28 -23.67
C GLU A 444 6.98 -0.80 -22.54
N SER A 445 5.66 -0.98 -22.69
CA SER A 445 4.63 -0.37 -21.83
C SER A 445 3.86 -1.39 -21.00
N VAL A 446 3.81 -2.65 -21.41
CA VAL A 446 2.99 -3.68 -20.77
C VAL A 446 3.80 -4.96 -20.59
N MET A 447 3.63 -5.61 -19.45
CA MET A 447 4.21 -6.93 -19.17
C MET A 447 3.14 -7.88 -18.67
N TYR A 448 3.13 -9.10 -19.18
CA TYR A 448 2.26 -10.18 -18.71
C TYR A 448 3.08 -11.15 -17.86
N ILE A 449 2.71 -11.30 -16.59
CA ILE A 449 3.41 -12.16 -15.64
C ILE A 449 2.49 -13.27 -15.14
N VAL A 450 3.04 -14.45 -14.90
CA VAL A 450 2.38 -15.57 -14.22
C VAL A 450 3.01 -15.73 -12.84
N SER A 451 2.16 -15.82 -11.83
CA SER A 451 2.54 -15.93 -10.42
C SER A 451 1.92 -17.18 -9.81
N ASP A 452 2.63 -17.79 -8.87
CA ASP A 452 2.16 -18.94 -8.08
C ASP A 452 1.19 -18.54 -6.95
N ILE A 453 1.18 -17.25 -6.61
CA ILE A 453 0.32 -16.65 -5.60
C ILE A 453 -0.60 -15.64 -6.27
N GLU A 454 -1.84 -15.55 -5.78
CA GLU A 454 -2.81 -14.56 -6.22
C GLU A 454 -2.26 -13.14 -6.04
N ILE A 455 -2.34 -12.34 -7.10
CA ILE A 455 -1.92 -10.94 -7.08
C ILE A 455 -3.15 -10.04 -7.24
N PRO A 456 -3.53 -9.28 -6.20
CA PRO A 456 -4.66 -8.39 -6.32
C PRO A 456 -4.40 -7.25 -7.32
N LEU A 457 -5.42 -6.85 -8.07
CA LEU A 457 -5.37 -5.69 -8.97
C LEU A 457 -4.81 -4.44 -8.28
N TRP A 458 -4.13 -3.58 -9.03
CA TRP A 458 -3.52 -2.33 -8.55
C TRP A 458 -2.37 -2.51 -7.56
N THR A 459 -1.85 -3.73 -7.41
CA THR A 459 -0.60 -3.99 -6.72
C THR A 459 0.56 -3.42 -7.54
N VAL A 460 1.50 -2.75 -6.87
CA VAL A 460 2.71 -2.21 -7.47
C VAL A 460 3.90 -3.07 -7.02
N PHE A 461 4.68 -3.56 -7.98
CA PHE A 461 5.97 -4.20 -7.75
C PHE A 461 7.11 -3.33 -8.26
N VAL A 462 8.28 -3.49 -7.66
CA VAL A 462 9.52 -2.86 -8.09
C VAL A 462 10.35 -3.90 -8.84
N VAL A 463 10.93 -3.52 -9.96
CA VAL A 463 11.96 -4.29 -10.66
C VAL A 463 13.24 -3.51 -10.56
N LYS A 464 14.35 -4.17 -10.17
CA LYS A 464 15.69 -3.54 -10.12
C LYS A 464 16.62 -4.07 -11.22
N GLN A 465 16.42 -5.31 -11.66
CA GLN A 465 17.22 -5.96 -12.69
C GLN A 465 16.31 -6.57 -13.77
N PRO A 466 16.73 -6.55 -15.05
CA PRO A 466 17.98 -5.98 -15.56
C PRO A 466 17.94 -4.44 -15.70
N VAL A 467 16.77 -3.82 -15.53
CA VAL A 467 16.55 -2.37 -15.53
C VAL A 467 15.55 -2.00 -14.43
N SER A 468 15.71 -0.82 -13.84
CA SER A 468 14.82 -0.32 -12.80
C SER A 468 13.52 0.23 -13.39
N PHE A 469 12.37 -0.30 -12.95
CA PHE A 469 11.04 0.18 -13.29
C PHE A 469 9.99 -0.37 -12.31
N LEU A 470 8.74 0.03 -12.48
CA LEU A 470 7.60 -0.44 -11.71
C LEU A 470 6.64 -1.25 -12.57
N LEU A 471 6.02 -2.24 -11.94
CA LEU A 471 4.92 -3.00 -12.52
C LEU A 471 3.66 -2.75 -11.72
N THR A 472 2.66 -2.15 -12.37
CA THR A 472 1.34 -1.94 -11.76
C THR A 472 0.35 -2.90 -12.37
N VAL A 473 -0.20 -3.79 -11.55
CA VAL A 473 -1.16 -4.80 -11.99
C VAL A 473 -2.48 -4.13 -12.34
N VAL A 474 -3.02 -4.45 -13.50
CA VAL A 474 -4.23 -3.85 -14.06
C VAL A 474 -5.11 -4.93 -14.68
N PRO A 475 -6.42 -4.69 -14.89
CA PRO A 475 -7.28 -5.61 -15.61
C PRO A 475 -6.72 -5.96 -16.99
N HIS A 476 -7.01 -7.18 -17.44
CA HIS A 476 -6.81 -7.58 -18.82
C HIS A 476 -7.76 -6.82 -19.74
N LYS A 477 -7.32 -6.58 -20.98
CA LYS A 477 -8.22 -6.09 -22.03
C LYS A 477 -9.23 -7.17 -22.38
N GLU A 478 -10.46 -6.79 -22.66
CA GLU A 478 -11.49 -7.75 -23.03
C GLU A 478 -11.08 -8.55 -24.28
N GLY A 479 -11.22 -9.87 -24.21
CA GLY A 479 -10.84 -10.78 -25.29
C GLY A 479 -9.34 -11.02 -25.49
N SER A 480 -8.46 -10.55 -24.60
CA SER A 480 -7.03 -10.84 -24.72
C SER A 480 -6.73 -12.33 -24.52
N GLU A 481 -5.83 -12.90 -25.32
CA GLU A 481 -5.42 -14.30 -25.20
C GLU A 481 -4.79 -14.60 -23.83
N GLN A 482 -4.03 -13.65 -23.29
CA GLN A 482 -3.38 -13.77 -21.98
C GLN A 482 -4.37 -13.85 -20.82
N ALA A 483 -5.61 -13.36 -20.98
CA ALA A 483 -6.64 -13.50 -19.95
C ALA A 483 -7.07 -14.97 -19.75
N ASN A 484 -6.85 -15.84 -20.74
CA ASN A 484 -7.15 -17.26 -20.67
C ASN A 484 -6.04 -18.08 -20.00
N ILE A 485 -4.89 -17.46 -19.70
CA ILE A 485 -3.77 -18.12 -19.03
C ILE A 485 -4.01 -18.04 -17.52
N GLU A 486 -4.04 -19.20 -16.86
CA GLU A 486 -4.23 -19.29 -15.41
C GLU A 486 -3.17 -18.47 -14.66
N ASN A 487 -3.63 -17.69 -13.67
CA ASN A 487 -2.78 -16.80 -12.86
C ASN A 487 -1.89 -15.85 -13.67
N CYS A 488 -2.32 -15.47 -14.88
CA CYS A 488 -1.66 -14.46 -15.67
C CYS A 488 -2.21 -13.06 -15.33
N TYR A 489 -1.31 -12.12 -15.13
CA TYR A 489 -1.61 -10.74 -14.76
C TYR A 489 -1.03 -9.79 -15.80
N ARG A 490 -1.84 -8.84 -16.24
CA ARG A 490 -1.40 -7.71 -17.06
C ARG A 490 -0.85 -6.62 -16.14
N CYS A 491 0.33 -6.12 -16.45
CA CYS A 491 1.01 -5.07 -15.70
C CYS A 491 1.41 -3.91 -16.61
N LEU A 492 1.20 -2.67 -16.17
CA LEU A 492 1.77 -1.48 -16.78
C LEU A 492 3.22 -1.31 -16.34
N ILE A 493 4.12 -1.07 -17.29
CA ILE A 493 5.53 -0.73 -17.04
C ILE A 493 5.64 0.79 -16.89
N ASN A 494 5.80 1.24 -15.65
CA ASN A 494 5.94 2.66 -15.31
C ASN A 494 7.20 2.90 -14.46
N GLY A 495 7.37 4.11 -13.96
CA GLY A 495 8.56 4.52 -13.21
C GLY A 495 9.80 4.73 -14.08
N THR A 496 9.59 4.97 -15.37
CA THR A 496 10.65 5.03 -16.37
C THR A 496 10.83 6.44 -16.94
N GLY A 497 12.06 6.81 -17.26
CA GLY A 497 12.40 7.89 -18.19
C GLY A 497 13.10 7.34 -19.43
N GLU A 498 13.77 8.21 -20.20
CA GLU A 498 14.43 7.86 -21.47
C GLU A 498 15.47 6.74 -21.30
N ILE A 499 16.27 6.83 -20.23
CA ILE A 499 17.34 5.86 -19.93
C ILE A 499 16.75 4.47 -19.67
N GLN A 500 15.69 4.39 -18.87
CA GLN A 500 15.05 3.12 -18.55
C GLN A 500 14.35 2.53 -19.79
N LYS A 501 13.65 3.37 -20.58
CA LYS A 501 13.00 2.92 -21.82
C LYS A 501 14.00 2.38 -22.84
N ALA A 502 15.14 3.04 -23.02
CA ALA A 502 16.21 2.53 -23.87
C ALA A 502 16.71 1.14 -23.43
N LYS A 503 16.85 0.90 -22.12
CA LYS A 503 17.24 -0.41 -21.58
C LYS A 503 16.14 -1.47 -21.72
N ILE A 504 14.88 -1.10 -21.58
CA ILE A 504 13.75 -2.01 -21.82
C ILE A 504 13.73 -2.45 -23.29
N ARG A 505 13.98 -1.52 -24.23
CA ARG A 505 14.14 -1.85 -25.67
C ARG A 505 15.28 -2.83 -25.93
N GLN A 506 16.42 -2.64 -25.26
CA GLN A 506 17.55 -3.57 -25.34
C GLN A 506 17.17 -4.96 -24.86
N LEU A 507 16.45 -5.05 -23.73
CA LEU A 507 15.95 -6.32 -23.20
C LEU A 507 14.94 -6.99 -24.15
N LEU A 508 14.01 -6.23 -24.74
CA LEU A 508 13.08 -6.75 -25.74
C LEU A 508 13.85 -7.38 -26.91
N ASN A 509 14.79 -6.63 -27.48
CA ASN A 509 15.58 -7.07 -28.63
C ASN A 509 16.44 -8.29 -28.32
N SER A 510 17.04 -8.38 -27.12
CA SER A 510 17.85 -9.55 -26.76
C SER A 510 17.03 -10.83 -26.72
N THR A 511 15.81 -10.78 -26.17
CA THR A 511 14.93 -11.96 -26.12
C THR A 511 14.48 -12.44 -27.51
N LEU A 512 14.37 -11.52 -28.48
CA LEU A 512 14.03 -11.86 -29.86
C LEU A 512 15.21 -12.47 -30.63
N LEU A 513 16.44 -12.07 -30.30
CA LEU A 513 17.65 -12.61 -30.92
C LEU A 513 17.96 -14.03 -30.45
N GLU A 514 17.81 -14.32 -29.15
CA GLU A 514 18.04 -15.66 -28.58
C GLU A 514 17.13 -16.74 -29.19
N GLU A 515 15.93 -16.38 -29.64
CA GLU A 515 15.01 -17.30 -30.30
C GLU A 515 15.45 -17.61 -31.73
N LYS A 516 15.84 -16.59 -32.51
CA LYS A 516 16.34 -16.78 -33.87
C LYS A 516 17.55 -17.71 -33.91
N SER A 517 18.45 -17.63 -32.91
CA SER A 517 19.57 -18.56 -32.80
C SER A 517 19.13 -20.01 -32.50
N LYS A 518 18.06 -20.20 -31.72
CA LYS A 518 17.51 -21.53 -31.40
C LYS A 518 16.69 -22.14 -32.54
N GLU A 519 16.14 -21.33 -33.44
CA GLU A 519 15.44 -21.81 -34.65
C GLU A 519 16.42 -22.16 -35.79
N SER A 520 17.66 -21.66 -35.72
CA SER A 520 18.73 -21.92 -36.68
C SER A 520 19.65 -23.09 -36.33
N GLU A 521 19.50 -23.65 -35.12
CA GLU A 521 20.13 -24.89 -34.63
C GLU A 521 19.16 -26.06 -34.77
#